data_AF-A0A5C8MEG7-F1
#
_entry.id   AF-A0A5C8MEG7-F1
#
_cell.length_a   1.000
_cell.length_b   1.000
_cell.length_c   1.000
_cell.angle_alpha   90.00
_cell.angle_beta   90.00
_cell.angle_gamma   90.00
#
_symmetry.space_group_name_H-M   'P 1'
#
loop_
_entity.id
_entity.type
_entity.pdbx_description
1 polymer ?
#
loop_
_entity_poly.entity_id
_entity_poly.type
_entity_poly.pdbx_seq_one_letter_code
_entity_poly.pdbx_strand_id
1 'polypeptide(L)'
;MKGGYASFLVLFCLHRFSGERSLSAIYHLFTGKKSSQTLQDSKWFQLEPFFGVWKEVTLNDVEAATQQLFENGLISPVQNRSYILTEAGKKQLDEQLHQVFFPVHINGWRYHATEKTFWYRLSLLVQTLSNVLHRTRFEPIHRHEEILIWVKNYLLSQKRTVHE
;
A
#
# COMPACT_ATOMS: atom_id res chain seq x y z
N MET A 1 -12.64 -10.59 -5.20
CA MET A 1 -11.51 -9.68 -5.51
C MET A 1 -10.22 -9.96 -4.73
N LYS A 2 -10.15 -10.90 -3.78
CA LYS A 2 -8.96 -11.07 -2.91
C LYS A 2 -7.78 -11.89 -3.49
N GLY A 3 -7.86 -12.44 -4.71
CA GLY A 3 -6.76 -13.24 -5.30
C GLY A 3 -5.95 -12.51 -6.39
N GLY A 4 -6.63 -11.96 -7.41
CA GLY A 4 -5.97 -11.49 -8.63
C GLY A 4 -4.97 -10.35 -8.43
N TYR A 5 -5.32 -9.33 -7.64
CA TYR A 5 -4.46 -8.16 -7.48
C TYR A 5 -3.25 -8.44 -6.58
N ALA A 6 -3.40 -9.28 -5.55
CA ALA A 6 -2.27 -9.72 -4.72
C ALA A 6 -1.24 -10.50 -5.54
N SER A 7 -1.71 -11.46 -6.36
CA SER A 7 -0.86 -12.23 -7.26
C SER A 7 -0.18 -11.34 -8.32
N PHE A 8 -0.87 -10.31 -8.83
CA PHE A 8 -0.24 -9.31 -9.70
C PHE A 8 0.90 -8.55 -9.00
N LEU A 9 0.68 -8.04 -7.78
CA LEU A 9 1.71 -7.32 -7.03
C LEU A 9 2.92 -8.22 -6.73
N VAL A 10 2.68 -9.48 -6.33
CA VAL A 10 3.75 -10.46 -6.08
C VAL A 10 4.51 -10.76 -7.38
N LEU A 11 3.81 -10.98 -8.50
CA LEU A 11 4.43 -11.21 -9.81
C LEU A 11 5.31 -10.02 -10.24
N PHE A 12 4.83 -8.79 -10.01
CA PHE A 12 5.61 -7.57 -10.26
C PHE A 12 6.88 -7.54 -9.39
N CYS A 13 6.76 -7.78 -8.08
CA CYS A 13 7.92 -7.79 -7.20
C CYS A 13 8.93 -8.89 -7.57
N LEU A 14 8.47 -10.09 -7.91
CA LEU A 14 9.34 -11.18 -8.37
C LEU A 14 10.05 -10.83 -9.67
N HIS A 15 9.38 -10.14 -10.59
CA HIS A 15 10.00 -9.65 -11.82
C HIS A 15 11.13 -8.67 -11.51
N ARG A 16 10.87 -7.69 -10.63
CA ARG A 16 11.88 -6.71 -10.22
C ARG A 16 13.05 -7.36 -9.50
N PHE A 17 12.80 -8.30 -8.58
CA PHE A 17 13.85 -9.00 -7.85
C PHE A 17 14.64 -10.01 -8.69
N SER A 18 14.09 -10.51 -9.79
CA SER A 18 14.79 -11.40 -10.73
C SER A 18 15.53 -12.58 -10.06
N GLY A 19 14.92 -13.19 -9.04
CA GLY A 19 15.50 -14.31 -8.29
C GLY A 19 16.53 -13.92 -7.21
N GLU A 20 16.90 -12.65 -7.06
CA GLU A 20 17.92 -12.22 -6.10
C GLU A 20 17.42 -12.12 -4.64
N ARG A 21 16.10 -12.10 -4.45
CA ARG A 21 15.46 -11.97 -3.13
C ARG A 21 14.37 -13.01 -2.95
N SER A 22 14.25 -13.48 -1.71
CA SER A 22 13.22 -14.45 -1.31
C SER A 22 11.87 -13.77 -1.07
N LEU A 23 10.81 -14.57 -0.91
CA LEU A 23 9.47 -14.09 -0.57
C LEU A 23 9.42 -13.22 0.70
N SER A 24 10.36 -13.43 1.63
CA SER A 24 10.48 -12.61 2.84
C SER A 24 10.77 -11.13 2.52
N ALA A 25 11.53 -10.86 1.45
CA ALA A 25 11.79 -9.49 1.01
C ALA A 25 10.51 -8.81 0.50
N ILE A 26 9.65 -9.53 -0.22
CA ILE A 26 8.34 -9.04 -0.68
C ILE A 26 7.45 -8.73 0.54
N TYR A 27 7.37 -9.66 1.49
CA TYR A 27 6.64 -9.45 2.75
C TYR A 27 7.14 -8.20 3.50
N HIS A 28 8.46 -8.06 3.66
CA HIS A 28 9.06 -6.92 4.36
C HIS A 28 8.91 -5.60 3.62
N LEU A 29 8.92 -5.62 2.29
CA LEU A 29 8.61 -4.46 1.45
C LEU A 29 7.17 -3.99 1.68
N PHE A 30 6.19 -4.88 1.54
CA PHE A 30 4.77 -4.54 1.67
C PHE A 30 4.40 -4.08 3.09
N THR A 31 4.98 -4.70 4.12
CA THR A 31 4.79 -4.28 5.52
C THR A 31 5.56 -3.02 5.88
N GLY A 32 6.52 -2.59 5.05
CA GLY A 32 7.32 -1.39 5.28
C GLY A 32 8.35 -1.55 6.41
N LYS A 33 8.95 -2.74 6.54
CA LYS A 33 10.00 -3.00 7.54
C LYS A 33 11.19 -2.07 7.31
N LYS A 34 11.49 -1.23 8.31
CA LYS A 34 12.55 -0.20 8.25
C LYS A 34 13.96 -0.72 8.54
N SER A 35 14.32 -1.92 8.08
CA SER A 35 15.71 -2.39 8.13
C SER A 35 16.51 -1.84 6.96
N SER A 36 17.82 -1.63 7.15
CA SER A 36 18.71 -1.12 6.10
C SER A 36 18.57 -1.92 4.79
N GLN A 37 18.48 -3.26 4.89
CA GLN A 37 18.29 -4.14 3.74
C GLN A 37 17.01 -3.84 2.96
N THR A 38 15.84 -3.75 3.61
CA THR A 38 14.56 -3.51 2.93
C THR A 38 14.52 -2.13 2.28
N LEU A 39 15.06 -1.11 2.98
CA LEU A 39 15.13 0.25 2.45
C LEU A 39 16.03 0.32 1.22
N GLN A 40 17.18 -0.34 1.27
CA GLN A 40 18.11 -0.45 0.15
C GLN A 40 17.50 -1.21 -1.03
N ASP A 41 16.94 -2.39 -0.78
CA ASP A 41 16.29 -3.21 -1.81
C ASP A 41 15.12 -2.49 -2.48
N SER A 42 14.31 -1.76 -1.71
CA SER A 42 13.21 -0.97 -2.26
C SER A 42 13.70 0.03 -3.31
N LYS A 43 14.89 0.63 -3.12
CA LYS A 43 15.48 1.56 -4.10
C LYS A 43 16.19 0.84 -5.24
N TRP A 44 17.04 -0.14 -4.93
CA TRP A 44 17.82 -0.87 -5.93
C TRP A 44 16.94 -1.56 -6.97
N PHE A 45 15.82 -2.12 -6.52
CA PHE A 45 14.88 -2.81 -7.40
C PHE A 45 13.73 -1.90 -7.88
N GLN A 46 13.75 -0.59 -7.59
CA GLN A 46 12.71 0.39 -7.95
C GLN A 46 11.30 -0.04 -7.48
N LEU A 47 11.22 -0.48 -6.23
CA LEU A 47 10.03 -0.96 -5.53
C LEU A 47 9.55 0.02 -4.45
N GLU A 48 10.09 1.25 -4.39
CA GLU A 48 9.68 2.29 -3.43
C GLU A 48 8.17 2.55 -3.39
N PRO A 49 7.43 2.53 -4.53
CA PRO A 49 5.98 2.66 -4.51
C PRO A 49 5.30 1.67 -3.58
N PHE A 50 5.81 0.43 -3.48
CA PHE A 50 5.21 -0.65 -2.69
C PHE A 50 5.68 -0.69 -1.23
N PHE A 51 6.58 0.20 -0.82
CA PHE A 51 7.09 0.20 0.55
C PHE A 51 5.98 0.56 1.55
N GLY A 52 5.55 -0.39 2.38
CA GLY A 52 4.57 -0.15 3.44
C GLY A 52 3.13 0.06 2.97
N VAL A 53 2.78 -0.36 1.74
CA VAL A 53 1.44 -0.16 1.15
C VAL A 53 0.41 -1.19 1.59
N TRP A 54 0.85 -2.33 2.12
CA TRP A 54 -0.04 -3.40 2.57
C TRP A 54 0.47 -3.92 3.92
N LYS A 55 0.19 -3.14 4.98
CA LYS A 55 0.73 -3.38 6.32
C LYS A 55 0.19 -4.64 6.99
N GLU A 56 -1.03 -5.04 6.67
CA GLU A 56 -1.69 -6.21 7.25
C GLU A 56 -1.38 -7.52 6.50
N VAL A 57 -0.58 -7.47 5.43
CA VAL A 57 -0.20 -8.69 4.69
C VAL A 57 0.58 -9.62 5.60
N THR A 58 0.28 -10.91 5.51
CA THR A 58 1.05 -11.96 6.19
C THR A 58 2.01 -12.62 5.21
N LEU A 59 3.04 -13.30 5.72
CA LEU A 59 3.90 -14.12 4.86
C LEU A 59 3.09 -15.21 4.13
N ASN A 60 2.07 -15.77 4.79
CA ASN A 60 1.18 -16.77 4.20
C ASN A 60 0.40 -16.22 3.00
N ASP A 61 -0.01 -14.94 3.03
CA ASP A 61 -0.67 -14.31 1.89
C ASP A 61 0.27 -14.21 0.68
N VAL A 62 1.54 -13.86 0.92
CA VAL A 62 2.58 -13.79 -0.12
C VAL A 62 2.88 -15.18 -0.67
N GLU A 63 3.01 -16.17 0.20
CA GLU A 63 3.24 -17.57 -0.18
C GLU A 63 2.06 -18.14 -0.97
N ALA A 64 0.81 -17.87 -0.56
CA ALA A 64 -0.39 -18.30 -1.27
C ALA A 64 -0.49 -17.67 -2.66
N ALA A 65 -0.21 -16.37 -2.80
CA ALA A 65 -0.15 -15.70 -4.09
C ALA A 65 0.97 -16.28 -4.97
N THR A 66 2.15 -16.54 -4.39
CA THR A 66 3.27 -17.18 -5.10
C THR A 66 2.90 -18.58 -5.59
N GLN A 67 2.22 -19.37 -4.77
CA GLN A 67 1.77 -20.71 -5.13
C GLN A 67 0.79 -20.68 -6.31
N GLN A 68 -0.16 -19.74 -6.32
CA GLN A 68 -1.06 -19.53 -7.47
C GLN A 68 -0.29 -19.18 -8.75
N LEU A 69 0.71 -18.31 -8.66
CA LEU A 69 1.55 -17.96 -9.82
C LEU A 69 2.34 -19.17 -10.33
N PHE A 70 2.85 -19.99 -9.42
CA PHE A 70 3.61 -21.19 -9.74
C PHE A 70 2.73 -22.26 -10.41
N GLU A 71 1.55 -22.54 -9.86
CA GLU A 71 0.58 -23.49 -10.42
C GLU A 71 0.10 -23.07 -11.82
N ASN A 72 0.01 -21.77 -12.07
CA ASN A 72 -0.32 -21.22 -13.39
C ASN A 72 0.87 -21.18 -14.37
N GLY A 73 2.05 -21.67 -13.98
CA GLY A 73 3.25 -21.72 -14.83
C GLY A 73 3.86 -20.35 -15.13
N LEU A 74 3.56 -19.32 -14.32
CA LEU A 74 4.01 -17.95 -14.54
C LEU A 74 5.39 -17.67 -13.92
N ILE A 75 5.79 -18.48 -12.96
CA ILE A 75 7.08 -18.37 -12.26
C ILE A 75 7.76 -19.73 -12.15
N SER A 76 9.08 -19.72 -11.99
CA SER A 76 9.89 -20.90 -11.76
C SER A 76 10.83 -20.69 -10.58
N PRO A 77 10.99 -21.68 -9.70
CA PRO A 77 11.85 -21.57 -8.53
C PRO A 77 13.32 -21.52 -8.94
N VAL A 78 14.12 -20.79 -8.16
CA VAL A 78 15.58 -20.76 -8.32
C VAL A 78 16.26 -21.37 -7.09
N GLN A 79 16.64 -20.56 -6.10
CA GLN A 79 17.26 -20.99 -4.85
C GLN A 79 16.67 -20.22 -3.66
N ASN A 80 16.74 -20.76 -2.44
CA ASN A 80 16.36 -20.04 -1.21
C ASN A 80 14.96 -19.38 -1.24
N ARG A 81 13.94 -20.08 -1.76
CA ARG A 81 12.56 -19.54 -1.89
C ARG A 81 12.50 -18.23 -2.70
N SER A 82 13.33 -18.13 -3.73
CA SER A 82 13.26 -17.10 -4.77
C SER A 82 12.73 -17.68 -6.07
N TYR A 83 12.18 -16.81 -6.91
CA TYR A 83 11.55 -17.20 -8.17
C TYR A 83 11.91 -16.20 -9.27
N ILE A 84 11.92 -16.68 -10.51
CA ILE A 84 11.99 -15.88 -11.73
C ILE A 84 10.71 -16.06 -12.53
N LEU A 85 10.39 -15.10 -13.39
CA LEU A 85 9.25 -15.22 -14.30
C LEU A 85 9.59 -16.12 -15.48
N THR A 86 8.63 -16.95 -15.86
CA THR A 86 8.63 -17.63 -17.16
C THR A 86 8.26 -16.64 -18.27
N GLU A 87 8.40 -17.04 -19.53
CA GLU A 87 7.93 -16.21 -20.66
C GLU A 87 6.42 -15.95 -20.58
N ALA A 88 5.65 -16.93 -20.12
CA ALA A 88 4.22 -16.75 -19.86
C ALA A 88 3.96 -15.72 -18.75
N GLY A 89 4.74 -15.76 -17.66
CA GLY A 89 4.65 -14.78 -16.58
C GLY A 89 4.99 -13.36 -17.01
N LYS A 90 6.05 -13.18 -17.83
CA LYS A 90 6.44 -11.87 -18.38
C LYS A 90 5.33 -11.31 -19.27
N LYS A 91 4.80 -12.13 -20.17
CA LYS A 91 3.70 -11.74 -21.05
C LYS A 91 2.45 -11.33 -20.26
N GLN A 92 2.06 -12.14 -19.27
CA GLN A 92 0.92 -11.80 -18.41
C GLN A 92 1.15 -10.51 -17.63
N LEU A 93 2.36 -10.30 -17.09
CA LEU A 93 2.69 -9.08 -16.36
C LEU A 93 2.56 -7.85 -17.27
N ASP A 94 3.07 -7.93 -18.49
CA ASP A 94 2.98 -6.86 -19.50
C ASP A 94 1.52 -6.54 -19.85
N GLU A 95 0.72 -7.57 -20.16
CA GLU A 95 -0.72 -7.43 -20.42
C GLU A 95 -1.46 -6.80 -19.22
N GLN A 96 -1.13 -7.22 -18.00
CA GLN A 96 -1.73 -6.67 -16.79
C GLN A 96 -1.28 -5.23 -16.53
N LEU A 97 -0.05 -4.84 -16.83
CA LEU A 97 0.39 -3.44 -16.71
C LEU A 97 -0.37 -2.53 -17.69
N HIS A 98 -0.82 -3.06 -18.83
CA HIS A 98 -1.64 -2.34 -19.81
C HIS A 98 -3.14 -2.34 -19.48
N GLN A 99 -3.66 -3.36 -18.80
CA GLN A 99 -5.11 -3.53 -18.54
C GLN A 99 -5.54 -3.22 -17.10
N VAL A 100 -4.70 -3.53 -16.13
CA VAL A 100 -4.97 -3.31 -14.70
C VAL A 100 -4.63 -1.87 -14.36
N PHE A 101 -5.41 -1.28 -13.44
CA PHE A 101 -5.05 -0.02 -12.81
C PHE A 101 -3.75 -0.20 -12.01
N PHE A 102 -2.59 -0.04 -12.67
CA PHE A 102 -1.34 0.11 -11.97
C PHE A 102 -1.41 1.45 -11.23
N PRO A 103 -1.25 1.45 -9.90
CA PRO A 103 -1.47 2.65 -9.13
C PRO A 103 -0.23 3.55 -9.24
N VAL A 104 -0.09 4.22 -10.38
CA VAL A 104 1.05 5.10 -10.73
C VAL A 104 1.29 6.22 -9.71
N HIS A 105 0.27 6.56 -8.91
CA HIS A 105 0.36 7.58 -7.87
C HIS A 105 0.56 7.01 -6.46
N ILE A 106 0.57 5.69 -6.29
CA ILE A 106 0.93 5.09 -5.00
C ILE A 106 2.41 5.38 -4.74
N ASN A 107 2.67 5.92 -3.55
CA ASN A 107 4.01 6.19 -3.07
C ASN A 107 4.09 5.82 -1.60
N GLY A 108 4.19 4.51 -1.35
CA GLY A 108 4.32 3.97 -0.01
C GLY A 108 5.54 4.54 0.71
N TRP A 109 6.67 4.67 0.02
CA TRP A 109 7.86 5.32 0.58
C TRP A 109 7.57 6.69 1.23
N ARG A 110 6.84 7.56 0.53
CA ARG A 110 6.49 8.91 1.00
C ARG A 110 5.37 8.92 2.04
N TYR A 111 4.34 8.08 1.87
CA TYR A 111 3.08 8.22 2.60
C TYR A 111 2.81 7.14 3.66
N HIS A 112 3.62 6.07 3.75
CA HIS A 112 3.39 4.97 4.69
C HIS A 112 3.27 5.44 6.15
N ALA A 113 3.95 6.53 6.53
CA ALA A 113 3.91 7.05 7.88
C ALA A 113 2.73 8.01 8.15
N THR A 114 2.15 8.62 7.10
CA THR A 114 1.13 9.68 7.25
C THR A 114 -0.29 9.18 7.04
N GLU A 115 -0.48 8.00 6.44
CA GLU A 115 -1.77 7.36 6.18
C GLU A 115 -2.73 7.39 7.38
N LYS A 116 -2.26 6.93 8.56
CA LYS A 116 -3.07 6.82 9.77
C LYS A 116 -3.57 8.18 10.24
N THR A 117 -2.67 9.16 10.31
CA THR A 117 -2.98 10.53 10.70
C THR A 117 -3.91 11.19 9.68
N PHE A 118 -3.70 10.95 8.38
CA PHE A 118 -4.58 11.44 7.32
C PHE A 118 -5.99 10.89 7.47
N TRP A 119 -6.13 9.57 7.65
CA TRP A 119 -7.42 8.92 7.84
C TRP A 119 -8.15 9.49 9.07
N TYR A 120 -7.46 9.60 10.20
CA TYR A 120 -8.04 10.14 11.43
C TYR A 120 -8.52 11.58 11.29
N ARG A 121 -7.77 12.41 10.57
CA ARG A 121 -8.17 13.79 10.30
C ARG A 121 -9.37 13.84 9.35
N LEU A 122 -9.35 13.05 8.27
CA LEU A 122 -10.40 13.04 7.27
C LEU A 122 -11.74 12.54 7.84
N SER A 123 -11.73 11.39 8.52
CA SER A 123 -12.94 10.80 9.10
C SER A 123 -13.57 11.71 10.16
N LEU A 124 -12.75 12.30 11.04
CA LEU A 124 -13.22 13.23 12.05
C LEU A 124 -13.72 14.54 11.42
N LEU A 125 -13.05 15.05 10.39
CA LEU A 125 -13.49 16.24 9.65
C LEU A 125 -14.86 16.01 9.03
N VAL A 126 -15.05 14.88 8.33
CA VAL A 126 -16.35 14.50 7.73
C VAL A 126 -17.42 14.36 8.82
N GLN A 127 -17.12 13.64 9.91
CA GLN A 127 -18.07 13.49 11.03
C GLN A 127 -18.47 14.85 11.61
N THR A 128 -17.49 15.75 11.83
CA THR A 128 -17.71 17.07 12.40
C THR A 128 -18.59 17.92 11.48
N LEU A 129 -18.27 17.97 10.19
CA LEU A 129 -19.04 18.75 9.21
C LEU A 129 -20.48 18.25 9.11
N SER A 130 -20.69 16.94 9.01
CA SER A 130 -22.03 16.35 8.94
C SER A 130 -22.87 16.69 10.18
N ASN A 131 -22.31 16.53 11.38
CA ASN A 131 -23.04 16.82 12.62
C ASN A 131 -23.29 18.31 12.85
N VAL A 132 -22.35 19.19 12.47
CA VAL A 132 -22.55 20.65 12.52
C VAL A 132 -23.69 21.07 11.58
N LEU A 133 -23.72 20.54 10.35
CA LEU A 133 -24.78 20.82 9.38
C LEU A 133 -26.16 20.39 9.89
N HIS A 134 -26.24 19.22 10.53
CA HIS A 134 -27.48 18.69 11.09
C HIS A 134 -27.79 19.16 12.52
N ARG A 135 -26.92 20.00 13.13
CA ARG A 135 -27.04 20.50 14.51
C ARG A 135 -27.17 19.39 15.57
N THR A 136 -26.53 18.25 15.33
CA THR A 136 -26.58 17.07 16.19
C THR A 136 -25.36 17.02 17.09
N ARG A 137 -25.53 16.66 18.36
CA ARG A 137 -24.41 16.36 19.26
C ARG A 137 -23.80 15.03 18.87
N PHE A 138 -22.48 14.92 18.92
CA PHE A 138 -21.78 13.70 18.55
C PHE A 138 -20.56 13.46 19.44
N GLU A 139 -20.20 12.19 19.58
CA GLU A 139 -18.93 11.77 20.14
C GLU A 139 -17.91 11.59 19.00
N PRO A 140 -16.69 12.15 19.12
CA PRO A 140 -15.67 11.99 18.10
C PRO A 140 -15.34 10.52 17.80
N ILE A 141 -15.31 10.16 16.51
CA ILE A 141 -14.92 8.82 16.04
C ILE A 141 -13.47 8.47 16.41
N HIS A 142 -12.63 9.49 16.63
CA HIS A 142 -11.26 9.36 17.14
C HIS A 142 -11.06 10.27 18.36
N ARG A 143 -10.44 9.74 19.42
CA ARG A 143 -10.21 10.45 20.70
C ARG A 143 -8.79 11.00 20.86
N HIS A 144 -8.00 11.00 19.79
CA HIS A 144 -6.64 11.54 19.80
C HIS A 144 -6.66 13.06 19.90
N GLU A 145 -6.12 13.61 20.99
CA GLU A 145 -6.14 15.06 21.26
C GLU A 145 -5.52 15.89 20.12
N GLU A 146 -4.37 15.45 19.61
CA GLU A 146 -3.70 16.08 18.47
C GLU A 146 -4.57 16.16 17.20
N ILE A 147 -5.40 15.13 16.96
CA ILE A 147 -6.30 15.07 15.80
C ILE A 147 -7.50 16.00 16.01
N LEU A 148 -8.07 16.00 17.22
CA LEU A 148 -9.18 16.87 17.60
C LEU A 148 -8.80 18.35 17.45
N ILE A 149 -7.65 18.74 18.00
CA ILE A 149 -7.13 20.12 17.91
C ILE A 149 -6.88 20.50 16.45
N TRP A 150 -6.27 19.59 15.67
CA TRP A 150 -6.00 19.86 14.25
C TRP A 150 -7.28 20.12 13.46
N VAL A 151 -8.30 19.26 13.59
CA VAL A 151 -9.56 19.41 12.84
C VAL A 151 -10.29 20.69 13.24
N LYS A 152 -10.34 21.02 14.54
CA LYS A 152 -10.92 22.27 15.03
C LYS A 152 -10.20 23.49 14.44
N ASN A 153 -8.87 23.51 14.49
CA ASN A 153 -8.08 24.62 13.97
C ASN A 153 -8.20 24.75 12.45
N TYR A 154 -8.22 23.63 11.73
CA TYR A 154 -8.42 23.60 10.29
C TYR A 154 -9.77 24.21 9.89
N LEU A 155 -10.87 23.80 10.54
CA LEU A 155 -12.20 24.36 10.26
C LEU A 155 -12.31 25.85 10.59
N LEU A 156 -11.73 26.29 11.72
CA LEU A 156 -11.75 27.69 12.12
C LEU A 156 -10.91 28.58 11.19
N SER A 157 -9.83 28.05 10.60
CA SER A 157 -9.00 28.82 9.66
C SER A 157 -9.66 29.02 8.30
N GLN A 158 -10.61 28.16 7.90
CA GLN A 158 -11.37 28.33 6.65
C GLN A 158 -12.40 29.47 6.71
N LYS A 159 -12.75 29.97 7.90
CA LYS A 159 -13.76 31.04 8.07
C LYS A 159 -13.32 32.43 7.57
N ARG A 160 -12.13 32.58 6.97
CA ARG A 160 -11.62 33.86 6.46
C ARG A 160 -11.85 34.12 4.97
N THR A 161 -12.57 33.26 4.26
CA THR A 161 -12.81 33.42 2.81
C THR A 161 -14.30 33.48 2.47
N VAL A 162 -15.02 34.41 3.09
CA VAL A 162 -16.24 34.98 2.51
C VAL A 162 -16.01 36.49 2.48
N HIS A 163 -15.37 36.95 1.40
CA HIS A 163 -15.44 38.36 1.04
C HIS A 163 -16.86 38.59 0.49
N GLU A 164 -17.66 39.32 1.26
CA GLU A 164 -18.76 40.14 0.73
C GLU A 164 -18.21 41.26 -0.15
#